data_AF-A0A1V1TAQ2-F1
#
_entry.id   AF-A0A1V1TAQ2-F1
#
_cell.length_a   1.000
_cell.length_b   1.000
_cell.length_c   1.000
_cell.angle_alpha   90.00
_cell.angle_beta   90.00
_cell.angle_gamma   90.00
#
_symmetry.space_group_name_H-M   'P 1'
#
loop_
_entity.id
_entity.type
_entity.pdbx_description
1 polymer ?
#
loop_
_entity_poly.entity_id
_entity_poly.type
_entity_poly.pdbx_seq_one_letter_code
_entity_poly.pdbx_strand_id
1 'polypeptide(L)'
;MRRINIEKRQYSSISDNTGVDWQPEIILYITSKESHFLRNSVNPQYVKLGHNKISSRALPATGSNTINPSAINLQIFSTAPSSFDWDTARRWKAVCEKEHRFCREKGAGKLPTNFRLVDVELESIVDAHVEPYLPFIALSYVWGVGVLSEMTSRHDNLPFLKEPGSLRHLPLTIAHAMDACKRLGERYLWVDRLCIVQDDKEDKYGQIRSLEAIYSRANLVIVAACGDSIHSGLAGIHAEFPRENYQISTNVLGFTMANKFHSFEKATQSTWNERGWTYQEAVLARRKLYFTPAEVWFECADGVQRENTFSVDRKSEKPLGNRLRVRKRSEVSSASDDFEEYRRHLESYSRRNLTYPSDVYHAFHGIEDTFYSDSRTIFGLPESDFSRALLWYPYDWPALQERQSSDEDVMLPSWSWASLIGHIATCRLYGSRDSSALQRGSFYCSLCQWSMRNGDGGQQSIRRINSINDDKVWSRLDEIWAEQDQTEESLSHFDSFFGEPDYRQFVALAWAKGCIEADVPADLPVLSTDPAISAKDLASRWPTVKSFWAEVQHRT
;
A
#
# COMPACT_ATOMS: atom_id res chain seq x y z
N MET A 1 27.85 -28.37 -23.43
CA MET A 1 26.89 -28.27 -22.32
C MET A 1 27.55 -28.87 -21.07
N ARG A 2 28.06 -28.06 -20.13
CA ARG A 2 28.66 -28.58 -18.89
C ARG A 2 27.52 -28.91 -17.91
N ARG A 3 27.39 -30.17 -17.49
CA ARG A 3 26.42 -30.59 -16.45
C ARG A 3 27.07 -30.40 -15.08
N ILE A 4 26.42 -29.66 -14.18
CA ILE A 4 26.83 -29.49 -12.79
C ILE A 4 25.89 -30.35 -11.94
N ASN A 5 26.43 -31.32 -11.21
CA ASN A 5 25.71 -32.06 -10.17
C ASN A 5 26.04 -31.42 -8.81
N ILE A 6 25.02 -30.94 -8.10
CA ILE A 6 25.15 -30.46 -6.72
C ILE A 6 24.59 -31.53 -5.81
N GLU A 7 25.45 -32.23 -5.06
CA GLU A 7 25.05 -33.19 -4.03
C GLU A 7 25.02 -32.52 -2.65
N LYS A 8 23.89 -32.64 -1.94
CA LYS A 8 23.77 -32.21 -0.55
C LYS A 8 24.49 -33.22 0.34
N ARG A 9 25.66 -32.88 0.90
CA ARG A 9 26.23 -33.66 2.01
C ARG A 9 25.38 -33.41 3.26
N GLN A 10 24.71 -34.43 3.76
CA GLN A 10 24.10 -34.39 5.10
C GLN A 10 25.23 -34.25 6.13
N TYR A 11 25.23 -33.15 6.88
CA TYR A 11 25.94 -33.09 8.15
C TYR A 11 25.00 -33.62 9.22
N SER A 12 25.41 -34.68 9.92
CA SER A 12 24.76 -35.12 11.14
C SER A 12 25.06 -34.11 12.26
N SER A 13 24.24 -33.07 12.40
CA SER A 13 24.26 -32.26 13.60
C SER A 13 23.50 -32.99 14.70
N ILE A 14 24.22 -33.30 15.77
CA ILE A 14 23.69 -33.79 17.04
C ILE A 14 22.63 -32.77 17.52
N SER A 15 21.46 -33.32 17.83
CA SER A 15 20.31 -32.73 18.55
C SER A 15 20.41 -31.24 18.92
N ASP A 16 19.62 -30.41 18.26
CA ASP A 16 18.91 -29.32 18.95
C ASP A 16 17.53 -29.15 18.34
N ASN A 17 16.53 -29.26 19.20
CA ASN A 17 15.12 -29.44 18.88
C ASN A 17 14.42 -28.08 18.77
N THR A 18 14.88 -27.21 17.87
CA THR A 18 14.20 -25.94 17.56
C THR A 18 13.70 -25.98 16.12
N GLY A 19 12.39 -26.22 15.98
CA GLY A 19 11.69 -26.39 14.72
C GLY A 19 11.58 -25.08 13.92
N VAL A 20 12.68 -24.61 13.35
CA VAL A 20 12.69 -23.67 12.23
C VAL A 20 13.59 -24.23 11.14
N ASP A 21 12.99 -24.77 10.08
CA ASP A 21 13.69 -25.32 8.91
C ASP A 21 14.26 -24.15 8.09
N TRP A 22 15.41 -23.61 8.50
CA TRP A 22 16.17 -22.62 7.75
C TRP A 22 16.85 -23.30 6.55
N GLN A 23 16.09 -23.61 5.49
CA GLN A 23 16.70 -24.08 4.24
C GLN A 23 17.07 -22.88 3.35
N PRO A 24 18.38 -22.62 3.12
CA PRO A 24 18.79 -21.60 2.16
C PRO A 24 18.38 -22.03 0.74
N GLU A 25 17.55 -21.24 0.06
CA GLU A 25 17.24 -21.43 -1.36
C GLU A 25 18.48 -21.01 -2.18
N ILE A 26 19.13 -21.99 -2.84
CA ILE A 26 20.32 -21.75 -3.66
C ILE A 26 19.88 -21.52 -5.12
N ILE A 27 20.21 -20.35 -5.68
CA ILE A 27 19.92 -20.01 -7.08
C ILE A 27 21.23 -19.87 -7.85
N LEU A 28 21.36 -20.57 -9.00
CA LEU A 28 22.50 -20.49 -9.91
C LEU A 28 22.28 -19.38 -10.94
N TYR A 29 23.20 -18.42 -11.02
CA TYR A 29 23.21 -17.42 -12.09
C TYR A 29 24.22 -17.81 -13.16
N ILE A 30 23.75 -17.87 -14.41
CA ILE A 30 24.59 -18.15 -15.58
C ILE A 30 24.85 -16.85 -16.32
N THR A 31 26.03 -16.26 -16.10
CA THR A 31 26.53 -15.20 -16.97
C THR A 31 27.74 -15.72 -17.74
N SER A 32 27.65 -15.70 -19.07
CA SER A 32 28.78 -15.98 -19.95
C SER A 32 29.43 -14.64 -20.30
N LYS A 33 30.73 -14.48 -20.03
CA LYS A 33 31.50 -13.27 -20.34
C LYS A 33 31.58 -12.93 -21.85
N GLU A 34 31.09 -13.80 -22.74
CA GLU A 34 31.28 -13.68 -24.20
C GLU A 34 30.01 -13.37 -25.00
N SER A 35 28.85 -13.09 -24.38
CA SER A 35 27.64 -12.76 -25.14
C SER A 35 27.52 -11.25 -25.43
N HIS A 36 27.70 -10.88 -26.70
CA HIS A 36 27.50 -9.53 -27.27
C HIS A 36 26.06 -8.96 -27.10
N PHE A 37 25.13 -9.70 -26.50
CA PHE A 37 23.71 -9.36 -26.37
C PHE A 37 23.36 -8.49 -25.14
N LEU A 38 24.33 -8.15 -24.29
CA LEU A 38 24.07 -7.49 -22.99
C LEU A 38 24.13 -5.95 -23.01
N ARG A 39 24.29 -5.28 -24.16
CA ARG A 39 24.46 -3.81 -24.14
C ARG A 39 23.19 -3.03 -23.77
N ASN A 40 21.99 -3.58 -23.96
CA ASN A 40 20.73 -2.84 -23.76
C ASN A 40 19.63 -3.58 -22.98
N SER A 41 19.90 -4.72 -22.32
CA SER A 41 18.90 -5.44 -21.52
C SER A 41 19.38 -5.73 -20.10
N VAL A 42 18.65 -5.25 -19.10
CA VAL A 42 18.98 -5.32 -17.66
C VAL A 42 18.73 -6.73 -17.05
N ASN A 43 18.43 -7.76 -17.84
CA ASN A 43 18.12 -9.09 -17.32
C ASN A 43 19.00 -10.18 -17.94
N PRO A 44 20.02 -10.71 -17.23
CA PRO A 44 20.70 -11.94 -17.64
C PRO A 44 19.73 -13.14 -17.58
N GLN A 45 19.85 -14.07 -18.53
CA GLN A 45 19.08 -15.32 -18.54
C GLN A 45 19.50 -16.20 -17.35
N TYR A 46 18.54 -16.75 -16.59
CA TYR A 46 18.79 -17.58 -15.40
C TYR A 46 18.15 -18.97 -15.50
N VAL A 47 18.72 -19.95 -14.79
CA VAL A 47 18.19 -21.31 -14.67
C VAL A 47 17.90 -21.60 -13.18
N LYS A 48 16.62 -21.73 -12.81
CA LYS A 48 16.21 -22.16 -11.46
C LYS A 48 16.41 -23.68 -11.35
N LEU A 49 17.24 -24.14 -10.41
CA LEU A 49 17.18 -25.52 -9.95
C LEU A 49 15.94 -25.64 -9.04
N GLY A 50 14.91 -26.34 -9.50
CA GLY A 50 13.70 -26.57 -8.72
C GLY A 50 13.95 -27.50 -7.52
N HIS A 51 13.02 -27.48 -6.56
CA HIS A 51 12.96 -28.48 -5.49
C HIS A 51 13.06 -29.89 -6.08
N ASN A 52 13.88 -30.73 -5.43
CA ASN A 52 14.14 -32.12 -5.77
C ASN A 52 12.90 -32.85 -6.32
N LYS A 53 12.80 -33.00 -7.65
CA LYS A 53 12.23 -34.23 -8.18
C LYS A 53 13.35 -35.25 -8.12
N ILE A 54 13.28 -36.13 -7.12
CA ILE A 54 14.03 -37.38 -7.12
C ILE A 54 13.67 -38.09 -8.43
N SER A 55 14.55 -38.02 -9.42
CA SER A 55 14.42 -38.88 -10.59
C SER A 55 14.94 -40.25 -10.16
N SER A 56 14.08 -41.25 -10.19
CA SER A 56 14.42 -42.66 -9.92
C SER A 56 15.28 -43.29 -11.02
N ARG A 57 15.80 -42.51 -11.98
CA ARG A 57 16.70 -43.01 -13.04
C ARG A 57 18.14 -42.66 -12.71
N ALA A 58 18.79 -43.56 -11.98
CA ALA A 58 20.25 -43.69 -12.04
C ALA A 58 20.63 -44.03 -13.49
N LEU A 59 21.35 -43.12 -14.16
CA LEU A 59 22.03 -43.44 -15.42
C LEU A 59 23.48 -43.84 -15.08
N PRO A 60 24.02 -44.88 -15.74
CA PRO A 60 25.33 -45.42 -15.40
C PRO A 60 26.41 -44.37 -15.64
N ALA A 61 27.23 -44.15 -14.60
CA ALA A 61 28.40 -43.30 -14.66
C ALA A 61 29.49 -43.97 -15.51
N THR A 62 29.51 -43.69 -16.80
CA THR A 62 30.67 -43.98 -17.65
C THR A 62 31.45 -42.70 -17.86
N GLY A 63 32.52 -42.53 -17.08
CA GLY A 63 33.45 -41.42 -17.21
C GLY A 63 34.22 -41.18 -15.92
N SER A 64 35.32 -41.93 -15.74
CA SER A 64 36.35 -41.61 -14.76
C SER A 64 36.95 -40.25 -15.10
N ASN A 65 36.43 -39.20 -14.49
CA ASN A 65 37.17 -37.96 -14.27
C ASN A 65 37.23 -37.79 -12.76
N THR A 66 38.30 -38.31 -12.16
CA THR A 66 38.72 -37.92 -10.82
C THR A 66 38.96 -36.41 -10.82
N ILE A 67 37.94 -35.65 -10.43
CA ILE A 67 38.10 -34.22 -10.17
C ILE A 67 38.99 -34.12 -8.94
N ASN A 68 40.20 -33.60 -9.14
CA ASN A 68 41.17 -33.38 -8.07
C ASN A 68 40.52 -32.50 -6.98
N PRO A 69 40.37 -32.96 -5.72
CA PRO A 69 39.68 -32.20 -4.67
C PRO A 69 40.33 -30.85 -4.37
N SER A 70 41.63 -30.72 -4.67
CA SER A 70 42.40 -29.47 -4.52
C SER A 70 42.21 -28.47 -5.67
N ALA A 71 41.47 -28.81 -6.73
CA ALA A 71 41.09 -27.88 -7.81
C ALA A 71 39.80 -27.10 -7.51
N ILE A 72 39.11 -27.43 -6.43
CA ILE A 72 37.92 -26.71 -5.96
C ILE A 72 38.39 -25.69 -4.90
N ASN A 73 39.12 -24.66 -5.34
CA ASN A 73 39.31 -23.47 -4.52
C ASN A 73 37.98 -22.70 -4.47
N LEU A 74 37.03 -23.20 -3.68
CA LEU A 74 35.79 -22.52 -3.28
C LEU A 74 36.14 -21.41 -2.28
N GLN A 75 36.90 -20.41 -2.70
CA GLN A 75 37.16 -19.24 -1.85
C GLN A 75 37.32 -17.99 -2.71
N ILE A 76 36.18 -17.43 -3.11
CA ILE A 76 36.01 -15.97 -3.20
C ILE A 76 34.56 -15.71 -2.77
N PHE A 77 34.35 -15.45 -1.48
CA PHE A 77 33.11 -14.83 -1.05
C PHE A 77 33.20 -13.34 -1.39
N SER A 78 32.54 -12.88 -2.45
CA SER A 78 32.36 -11.44 -2.64
C SER A 78 31.13 -10.98 -1.87
N THR A 79 31.36 -10.15 -0.86
CA THR A 79 30.31 -9.35 -0.25
C THR A 79 29.97 -8.20 -1.19
N ALA A 80 28.68 -7.84 -1.26
CA ALA A 80 28.30 -6.56 -1.87
C ALA A 80 29.10 -5.41 -1.22
N PRO A 81 29.36 -4.30 -1.95
CA PRO A 81 29.99 -3.13 -1.37
C PRO A 81 29.28 -2.71 -0.07
N SER A 82 30.06 -2.30 0.94
CA SER A 82 29.52 -1.91 2.24
C SER A 82 28.68 -0.62 2.18
N SER A 83 28.90 0.20 1.14
CA SER A 83 28.18 1.42 0.86
C SER A 83 27.45 1.39 -0.48
N PHE A 84 26.43 2.22 -0.59
CA PHE A 84 25.60 2.36 -1.77
C PHE A 84 26.27 3.22 -2.85
N ASP A 85 26.15 2.79 -4.11
CA ASP A 85 26.60 3.55 -5.26
C ASP A 85 25.62 4.66 -5.65
N TRP A 86 25.99 5.90 -5.36
CA TRP A 86 25.20 7.08 -5.67
C TRP A 86 25.04 7.36 -7.17
N ASP A 87 25.96 6.90 -8.03
CA ASP A 87 25.77 6.99 -9.49
C ASP A 87 24.60 6.12 -9.95
N THR A 88 24.33 5.04 -9.24
CA THR A 88 23.18 4.19 -9.50
C THR A 88 21.87 4.89 -9.13
N ALA A 89 21.77 5.55 -7.97
CA ALA A 89 20.57 6.33 -7.63
C ALA A 89 20.34 7.52 -8.59
N ARG A 90 21.40 8.25 -8.95
CA ARG A 90 21.29 9.34 -9.94
C ARG A 90 20.78 8.82 -11.28
N ARG A 91 21.26 7.66 -11.74
CA ARG A 91 20.73 7.01 -12.95
C ARG A 91 19.26 6.62 -12.83
N TRP A 92 18.85 5.96 -11.74
CA TRP A 92 17.44 5.58 -11.55
C TRP A 92 16.51 6.79 -11.57
N LYS A 93 16.89 7.87 -10.86
CA LYS A 93 16.15 9.14 -10.86
C LYS A 93 16.07 9.72 -12.27
N ALA A 94 17.21 9.82 -12.97
CA ALA A 94 17.28 10.40 -14.31
C ALA A 94 16.48 9.60 -15.35
N VAL A 95 16.56 8.27 -15.34
CA VAL A 95 15.74 7.38 -16.21
C VAL A 95 14.25 7.62 -15.92
N CYS A 96 13.87 7.64 -14.64
CA CYS A 96 12.48 7.88 -14.26
C CYS A 96 11.97 9.28 -14.67
N GLU A 97 12.80 10.32 -14.58
CA GLU A 97 12.46 11.67 -15.07
C GLU A 97 12.39 11.75 -16.60
N LYS A 98 13.19 10.93 -17.32
CA LYS A 98 13.34 10.99 -18.78
C LYS A 98 12.43 10.03 -19.57
N GLU A 99 12.02 8.92 -18.98
CA GLU A 99 11.37 7.83 -19.72
C GLU A 99 9.98 7.50 -19.16
N HIS A 100 9.76 7.66 -17.85
CA HIS A 100 8.52 7.25 -17.21
C HIS A 100 7.46 8.36 -17.30
N ARG A 101 6.54 8.24 -18.26
CA ARG A 101 5.46 9.21 -18.52
C ARG A 101 4.69 9.56 -17.24
N PHE A 102 4.28 8.55 -16.50
CA PHE A 102 3.46 8.69 -15.29
C PHE A 102 4.20 9.31 -14.10
N CYS A 103 5.53 9.35 -14.13
CA CYS A 103 6.34 9.95 -13.07
C CYS A 103 6.61 11.45 -13.29
N ARG A 104 6.23 12.00 -14.45
CA ARG A 104 6.48 13.39 -14.82
C ARG A 104 5.38 14.35 -14.39
N GLU A 105 4.16 13.84 -14.27
CA GLU A 105 3.04 14.62 -13.77
C GLU A 105 3.37 15.10 -12.35
N LYS A 106 3.26 16.41 -12.14
CA LYS A 106 3.43 17.02 -10.81
C LYS A 106 2.06 17.04 -10.13
N GLY A 107 2.02 16.70 -8.84
CA GLY A 107 0.81 16.79 -8.03
C GLY A 107 0.22 18.21 -8.08
N ALA A 108 -1.11 18.29 -8.09
CA ALA A 108 -1.88 19.51 -8.33
C ALA A 108 -2.11 20.39 -7.08
N GLY A 109 -1.73 19.92 -5.88
CA GLY A 109 -1.96 20.65 -4.62
C GLY A 109 -1.02 21.84 -4.40
N LYS A 110 -1.54 22.94 -3.84
CA LYS A 110 -0.70 24.10 -3.43
C LYS A 110 0.11 23.73 -2.18
N LEU A 111 1.35 24.20 -2.11
CA LEU A 111 2.14 24.08 -0.88
C LEU A 111 1.63 25.09 0.17
N PRO A 112 1.85 24.82 1.46
CA PRO A 112 1.33 25.68 2.53
C PRO A 112 1.98 27.08 2.46
N THR A 113 1.27 28.10 2.96
CA THR A 113 1.72 29.50 2.92
C THR A 113 3.08 29.70 3.61
N ASN A 114 3.31 29.01 4.72
CA ASN A 114 4.56 29.07 5.48
C ASN A 114 5.49 27.90 5.12
N PHE A 115 5.60 27.53 3.85
CA PHE A 115 6.46 26.43 3.43
C PHE A 115 7.93 26.74 3.69
N ARG A 116 8.65 25.80 4.30
CA ARG A 116 10.07 25.91 4.68
C ARG A 116 10.82 24.69 4.19
N LEU A 117 12.10 24.87 3.94
CA LEU A 117 13.02 23.81 3.52
C LEU A 117 14.33 23.94 4.30
N VAL A 118 15.03 22.83 4.46
CA VAL A 118 16.45 22.83 4.85
C VAL A 118 17.28 23.06 3.60
N ASP A 119 18.07 24.12 3.60
CA ASP A 119 19.15 24.33 2.64
C ASP A 119 20.36 23.53 3.10
N VAL A 120 20.68 22.45 2.39
CA VAL A 120 21.76 21.55 2.82
C VAL A 120 23.14 22.16 2.63
N GLU A 121 23.31 23.15 1.76
CA GLU A 121 24.57 23.85 1.54
C GLU A 121 24.85 24.86 2.66
N LEU A 122 23.82 25.63 3.04
CA LEU A 122 23.90 26.58 4.15
C LEU A 122 23.78 25.92 5.53
N GLU A 123 23.29 24.68 5.58
CA GLU A 123 22.99 23.95 6.83
C GLU A 123 22.05 24.78 7.73
N SER A 124 20.98 25.30 7.14
CA SER A 124 19.97 26.12 7.82
C SER A 124 18.58 25.97 7.19
N ILE A 125 17.55 26.45 7.89
CA ILE A 125 16.19 26.53 7.40
C ILE A 125 16.03 27.80 6.54
N VAL A 126 15.32 27.68 5.42
CA VAL A 126 14.95 28.79 4.56
C VAL A 126 13.44 28.80 4.32
N ASP A 127 12.85 29.98 4.19
CA ASP A 127 11.45 30.08 3.77
C ASP A 127 11.35 29.87 2.26
N ALA A 128 10.43 29.01 1.84
CA ALA A 128 10.21 28.59 0.46
C ALA A 128 8.77 28.91 0.00
N HIS A 129 8.21 30.01 0.53
CA HIS A 129 6.83 30.44 0.32
C HIS A 129 6.56 31.10 -1.05
N VAL A 130 7.60 31.29 -1.89
CA VAL A 130 7.49 32.04 -3.15
C VAL A 130 7.32 31.08 -4.33
N GLU A 131 6.33 31.36 -5.19
CA GLU A 131 6.22 30.72 -6.51
C GLU A 131 7.17 31.39 -7.52
N PRO A 132 7.88 30.63 -8.39
CA PRO A 132 7.85 29.18 -8.51
C PRO A 132 8.58 28.48 -7.35
N TYR A 133 7.96 27.44 -6.81
CA TYR A 133 8.53 26.69 -5.69
C TYR A 133 9.87 26.04 -6.03
N LEU A 134 10.78 26.06 -5.06
CA LEU A 134 12.08 25.41 -5.15
C LEU A 134 11.92 23.88 -5.27
N PRO A 135 12.67 23.20 -6.16
CA PRO A 135 12.71 21.74 -6.17
C PRO A 135 13.32 21.20 -4.89
N PHE A 136 12.73 20.17 -4.29
CA PHE A 136 13.18 19.60 -3.02
C PHE A 136 13.01 18.08 -2.97
N ILE A 137 13.77 17.45 -2.08
CA ILE A 137 13.57 16.08 -1.60
C ILE A 137 12.82 16.14 -0.26
N ALA A 138 12.02 15.13 0.06
CA ALA A 138 11.46 14.98 1.42
C ALA A 138 12.09 13.78 2.15
N LEU A 139 12.10 13.82 3.48
CA LEU A 139 12.49 12.70 4.34
C LEU A 139 11.25 12.09 5.00
N SER A 140 11.11 10.77 4.90
CA SER A 140 10.13 9.98 5.64
C SER A 140 10.86 9.00 6.57
N TYR A 141 10.60 9.10 7.87
CA TYR A 141 11.39 8.44 8.92
C TYR A 141 10.61 8.30 10.23
N VAL A 142 11.18 7.59 11.21
CA VAL A 142 10.59 7.43 12.53
C VAL A 142 11.24 8.40 13.51
N TRP A 143 10.42 9.10 14.31
CA TRP A 143 10.94 10.02 15.33
C TRP A 143 11.59 9.29 16.52
N GLY A 144 11.05 8.14 16.92
CA GLY A 144 11.45 7.41 18.11
C GLY A 144 10.68 7.83 19.36
N VAL A 145 10.79 7.04 20.43
CA VAL A 145 10.07 7.26 21.70
C VAL A 145 10.87 8.24 22.59
N GLY A 146 10.18 9.21 23.21
CA GLY A 146 10.78 10.09 24.21
C GLY A 146 11.64 11.25 23.66
N VAL A 147 11.69 11.44 22.34
CA VAL A 147 12.62 12.38 21.69
C VAL A 147 11.98 13.74 21.35
N LEU A 148 10.78 14.04 21.88
CA LEU A 148 9.92 15.15 21.43
C LEU A 148 10.58 16.54 21.51
N SER A 149 11.52 16.77 22.43
CA SER A 149 12.15 18.06 22.68
C SER A 149 13.44 18.31 21.87
N GLU A 150 14.11 17.27 21.37
CA GLU A 150 15.40 17.37 20.70
C GLU A 150 15.23 17.81 19.24
N MET A 151 15.92 18.90 18.84
CA MET A 151 16.06 19.35 17.44
C MET A 151 14.75 19.40 16.64
N THR A 152 13.74 20.04 17.22
CA THR A 152 12.46 20.39 16.56
C THR A 152 12.33 21.90 16.43
N SER A 153 11.75 22.35 15.32
CA SER A 153 11.43 23.76 15.12
C SER A 153 10.28 24.19 16.04
N ARG A 154 10.51 25.28 16.75
CA ARG A 154 9.62 25.96 17.67
C ARG A 154 9.70 27.46 17.40
N HIS A 155 8.69 28.21 17.83
CA HIS A 155 8.69 29.66 17.62
C HIS A 155 9.94 30.35 18.18
N ASP A 156 10.41 29.89 19.35
CA ASP A 156 11.54 30.49 20.06
C ASP A 156 12.89 30.24 19.37
N ASN A 157 13.06 29.10 18.70
CA ASN A 157 14.32 28.69 18.08
C ASN A 157 14.35 28.86 16.55
N LEU A 158 13.20 29.08 15.89
CA LEU A 158 13.13 29.21 14.44
C LEU A 158 14.07 30.30 13.88
N PRO A 159 14.21 31.50 14.48
CA PRO A 159 15.17 32.50 14.00
C PRO A 159 16.61 31.98 13.98
N PHE A 160 17.01 31.23 15.02
CA PHE A 160 18.33 30.60 15.11
C PHE A 160 18.50 29.49 14.06
N LEU A 161 17.48 28.65 13.86
CA LEU A 161 17.52 27.59 12.84
C LEU A 161 17.62 28.13 11.41
N LYS A 162 17.33 29.42 11.18
CA LYS A 162 17.52 30.10 9.89
C LYS A 162 18.95 30.61 9.68
N GLU A 163 19.77 30.68 10.73
CA GLU A 163 21.17 31.11 10.63
C GLU A 163 22.02 30.03 9.94
N PRO A 164 22.91 30.39 8.99
CA PRO A 164 23.81 29.44 8.34
C PRO A 164 24.66 28.64 9.34
N GLY A 165 24.72 27.33 9.17
CA GLY A 165 25.47 26.42 10.05
C GLY A 165 24.74 25.99 11.33
N SER A 166 23.52 26.47 11.58
CA SER A 166 22.70 26.10 12.74
C SER A 166 22.35 24.60 12.78
N LEU A 167 22.34 23.92 11.63
CA LEU A 167 22.00 22.50 11.50
C LEU A 167 23.22 21.55 11.45
N ARG A 168 24.40 21.99 11.90
CA ARG A 168 25.62 21.14 11.91
C ARG A 168 25.57 19.93 12.82
N HIS A 169 24.75 19.97 13.88
CA HIS A 169 24.73 18.95 14.92
C HIS A 169 23.38 18.24 14.99
N LEU A 170 22.96 17.64 13.89
CA LEU A 170 21.68 16.94 13.79
C LEU A 170 21.74 15.48 14.24
N PRO A 171 20.60 14.93 14.70
CA PRO A 171 20.40 13.49 14.83
C PRO A 171 20.79 12.75 13.55
N LEU A 172 21.35 11.56 13.72
CA LEU A 172 22.05 10.83 12.66
C LEU A 172 21.18 10.61 11.41
N THR A 173 19.90 10.26 11.59
CA THR A 173 18.97 10.01 10.47
C THR A 173 18.77 11.27 9.63
N ILE A 174 18.67 12.45 10.25
CA ILE A 174 18.47 13.73 9.54
C ILE A 174 19.79 14.18 8.89
N ALA A 175 20.91 14.06 9.60
CA ALA A 175 22.23 14.39 9.07
C ALA A 175 22.56 13.53 7.82
N HIS A 176 22.30 12.23 7.90
CA HIS A 176 22.44 11.30 6.78
C HIS A 176 21.49 11.66 5.63
N ALA A 177 20.24 12.06 5.90
CA ALA A 177 19.33 12.51 4.86
C ALA A 177 19.80 13.79 4.15
N MET A 178 20.41 14.74 4.87
CA MET A 178 21.04 15.93 4.26
C MET A 178 22.20 15.55 3.35
N ASP A 179 23.06 14.62 3.77
CA ASP A 179 24.15 14.13 2.92
C ASP A 179 23.63 13.35 1.69
N ALA A 180 22.63 12.49 1.88
CA ALA A 180 21.97 11.80 0.78
C ALA A 180 21.36 12.78 -0.24
N CYS A 181 20.75 13.88 0.24
CA CYS A 181 20.24 14.96 -0.60
C CYS A 181 21.35 15.59 -1.45
N LYS A 182 22.49 15.97 -0.82
CA LYS A 182 23.69 16.48 -1.51
C LYS A 182 24.18 15.50 -2.58
N ARG A 183 24.30 14.22 -2.25
CA ARG A 183 24.80 13.18 -3.17
C ARG A 183 23.85 12.89 -4.33
N LEU A 184 22.56 13.12 -4.17
CA LEU A 184 21.58 13.06 -5.25
C LEU A 184 21.66 14.30 -6.18
N GLY A 185 22.45 15.31 -5.82
CA GLY A 185 22.58 16.56 -6.57
C GLY A 185 21.43 17.54 -6.31
N GLU A 186 20.76 17.43 -5.17
CA GLU A 186 19.67 18.29 -4.75
C GLU A 186 20.11 19.18 -3.58
N ARG A 187 19.56 20.40 -3.49
CA ARG A 187 19.95 21.39 -2.48
C ARG A 187 18.97 21.50 -1.32
N TYR A 188 17.68 21.25 -1.57
CA TYR A 188 16.65 21.48 -0.57
C TYR A 188 16.06 20.16 -0.08
N LEU A 189 15.99 20.03 1.24
CA LEU A 189 15.40 18.89 1.93
C LEU A 189 14.24 19.36 2.81
N TRP A 190 13.09 18.70 2.69
CA TRP A 190 11.98 18.87 3.62
C TRP A 190 12.05 17.80 4.71
N VAL A 191 12.02 18.24 5.97
CA VAL A 191 12.04 17.39 7.17
C VAL A 191 10.95 17.90 8.10
N ASP A 192 9.93 17.09 8.39
CA ASP A 192 8.75 17.49 9.19
C ASP A 192 9.11 18.19 10.52
N ARG A 193 10.06 17.67 11.29
CA ARG A 193 10.50 18.21 12.58
C ARG A 193 11.13 19.59 12.49
N LEU A 194 11.74 19.92 11.35
CA LEU A 194 12.45 21.18 11.15
C LEU A 194 11.59 22.17 10.35
N CYS A 195 10.86 21.70 9.35
CA CYS A 195 10.11 22.56 8.44
C CYS A 195 8.73 22.98 8.99
N ILE A 196 8.19 22.24 9.97
CA ILE A 196 6.94 22.55 10.66
C ILE A 196 7.25 23.09 12.06
N VAL A 197 6.66 24.24 12.42
CA VAL A 197 6.77 24.79 13.78
C VAL A 197 5.82 24.00 14.70
N GLN A 198 6.39 23.18 15.57
CA GLN A 198 5.64 22.13 16.28
C GLN A 198 4.75 22.64 17.42
N ASP A 199 5.08 23.83 17.95
CA ASP A 199 4.33 24.52 19.00
C ASP A 199 3.35 25.57 18.46
N ASP A 200 3.29 25.77 17.14
CA ASP A 200 2.28 26.57 16.46
C ASP A 200 1.14 25.68 15.96
N LYS A 201 -0.05 25.82 16.54
CA LYS A 201 -1.21 25.05 16.09
C LYS A 201 -1.59 25.40 14.65
N GLU A 202 -1.58 26.67 14.26
CA GLU A 202 -1.99 27.10 12.91
C GLU A 202 -0.99 26.64 11.86
N ASP A 203 0.31 26.82 12.11
CA ASP A 203 1.37 26.33 11.20
C ASP A 203 1.32 24.80 11.09
N LYS A 204 1.23 24.10 12.23
CA LYS A 204 1.18 22.64 12.27
C LYS A 204 -0.04 22.10 11.51
N TYR A 205 -1.23 22.62 11.78
CA TYR A 205 -2.44 22.19 11.06
C TYR A 205 -2.39 22.55 9.58
N GLY A 206 -1.88 23.74 9.22
CA GLY A 206 -1.72 24.15 7.82
C GLY A 206 -0.76 23.25 7.03
N GLN A 207 0.36 22.85 7.65
CA GLN A 207 1.33 21.92 7.06
C GLN A 207 0.75 20.51 6.97
N ILE A 208 0.10 20.01 8.04
CA ILE A 208 -0.53 18.67 8.07
C ILE A 208 -1.58 18.53 6.97
N ARG A 209 -2.46 19.53 6.81
CA ARG A 209 -3.47 19.57 5.73
C ARG A 209 -2.84 19.59 4.33
N SER A 210 -1.59 20.01 4.22
CA SER A 210 -0.85 20.11 2.96
C SER A 210 0.17 18.98 2.77
N LEU A 211 0.23 17.97 3.64
CA LEU A 211 1.20 16.86 3.53
C LEU A 211 1.09 16.15 2.18
N GLU A 212 -0.11 16.04 1.64
CA GLU A 212 -0.33 15.48 0.31
C GLU A 212 0.42 16.26 -0.77
N ALA A 213 0.29 17.60 -0.75
CA ALA A 213 1.00 18.48 -1.67
C ALA A 213 2.52 18.42 -1.47
N ILE A 214 3.00 18.32 -0.23
CA ILE A 214 4.43 18.24 0.08
C ILE A 214 5.05 16.97 -0.51
N TYR A 215 4.51 15.79 -0.18
CA TYR A 215 5.07 14.52 -0.62
C TYR A 215 4.85 14.24 -2.11
N SER A 216 3.72 14.67 -2.68
CA SER A 216 3.48 14.52 -4.12
C SER A 216 4.34 15.44 -4.99
N ARG A 217 4.73 16.62 -4.49
CA ARG A 217 5.58 17.57 -5.22
C ARG A 217 7.07 17.32 -5.04
N ALA A 218 7.49 16.65 -3.98
CA ALA A 218 8.89 16.26 -3.79
C ALA A 218 9.43 15.56 -5.06
N ASN A 219 10.67 15.87 -5.43
CA ASN A 219 11.37 15.23 -6.55
C ASN A 219 11.59 13.74 -6.26
N LEU A 220 11.91 13.45 -5.00
CA LEU A 220 12.14 12.13 -4.44
C LEU A 220 11.91 12.19 -2.94
N VAL A 221 11.51 11.06 -2.35
CA VAL A 221 11.38 10.88 -0.90
C VAL A 221 12.42 9.87 -0.43
N ILE A 222 13.30 10.28 0.48
CA ILE A 222 14.20 9.36 1.18
C ILE A 222 13.40 8.68 2.27
N VAL A 223 13.42 7.34 2.28
CA VAL A 223 12.71 6.54 3.27
C VAL A 223 13.72 5.82 4.16
N ALA A 224 13.73 6.17 5.45
CA ALA A 224 14.56 5.52 6.46
C ALA A 224 13.89 4.24 6.99
N ALA A 225 13.97 3.15 6.22
CA ALA A 225 13.36 1.85 6.55
C ALA A 225 14.32 0.89 7.31
N CYS A 226 15.45 1.38 7.81
CA CYS A 226 16.46 0.60 8.54
C CYS A 226 16.59 0.97 10.02
N GLY A 227 15.76 1.89 10.52
CA GLY A 227 15.86 2.42 11.87
C GLY A 227 14.50 2.67 12.53
N ASP A 228 14.53 2.92 13.83
CA ASP A 228 13.37 3.12 14.69
C ASP A 228 13.31 4.52 15.33
N SER A 229 14.29 5.39 15.04
CA SER A 229 14.35 6.74 15.60
C SER A 229 15.15 7.72 14.73
N ILE A 230 15.15 8.99 15.16
CA ILE A 230 15.98 10.04 14.55
C ILE A 230 17.50 9.80 14.72
N HIS A 231 17.88 8.89 15.61
CA HIS A 231 19.28 8.59 15.94
C HIS A 231 19.81 7.34 15.23
N SER A 232 18.95 6.58 14.55
CA SER A 232 19.32 5.30 13.93
C SER A 232 20.24 5.45 12.71
N GLY A 233 20.17 6.56 11.95
CA GLY A 233 20.92 6.73 10.72
C GLY A 233 20.31 6.04 9.50
N LEU A 234 21.10 5.92 8.42
CA LEU A 234 20.71 5.38 7.12
C LEU A 234 21.75 4.33 6.70
N ALA A 235 21.41 3.04 6.76
CA ALA A 235 22.35 1.95 6.52
C ALA A 235 22.94 1.97 5.10
N GLY A 236 24.26 1.84 4.98
CA GLY A 236 24.97 1.80 3.69
C GLY A 236 25.10 3.15 2.99
N ILE A 237 24.83 4.27 3.67
CA ILE A 237 25.01 5.62 3.10
C ILE A 237 26.50 5.93 2.80
N HIS A 238 27.41 5.50 3.69
CA HIS A 238 28.87 5.61 3.57
C HIS A 238 29.55 4.29 3.95
N ALA A 239 30.85 4.18 3.72
CA ALA A 239 31.60 2.97 4.09
C ALA A 239 31.71 2.83 5.62
N GLU A 240 31.72 3.96 6.33
CA GLU A 240 31.79 4.10 7.79
C GLU A 240 30.46 3.78 8.47
N PHE A 241 29.36 3.80 7.72
CA PHE A 241 28.03 3.41 8.19
C PHE A 241 27.49 2.27 7.33
N PRO A 242 28.11 1.08 7.43
CA PRO A 242 27.86 -0.01 6.51
C PRO A 242 26.50 -0.65 6.76
N ARG A 243 26.11 -1.54 5.86
CA ARG A 243 24.86 -2.31 5.99
C ARG A 243 24.96 -3.36 7.09
N GLU A 244 23.80 -3.71 7.63
CA GLU A 244 23.69 -4.76 8.64
C GLU A 244 23.75 -6.14 8.01
N ASN A 245 23.23 -6.28 6.79
CA ASN A 245 23.16 -7.55 6.07
C ASN A 245 23.94 -7.48 4.75
N TYR A 246 24.74 -8.51 4.48
CA TYR A 246 25.55 -8.61 3.27
C TYR A 246 25.07 -9.73 2.37
N GLN A 247 25.10 -9.48 1.06
CA GLN A 247 24.92 -10.54 0.10
C GLN A 247 26.19 -11.36 0.03
N ILE A 248 26.05 -12.67 0.15
CA ILE A 248 27.15 -13.61 0.03
C ILE A 248 27.07 -14.22 -1.36
N SER A 249 28.11 -13.99 -2.16
CA SER A 249 28.25 -14.60 -3.48
C SER A 249 29.56 -15.36 -3.59
N THR A 250 29.58 -16.44 -4.38
CA THR A 250 30.77 -17.27 -4.61
C THR A 250 30.85 -17.68 -6.07
N ASN A 251 32.06 -17.90 -6.57
CA ASN A 251 32.27 -18.45 -7.90
C ASN A 251 32.36 -19.97 -7.83
N VAL A 252 31.45 -20.66 -8.53
CA VAL A 252 31.45 -22.12 -8.65
C VAL A 252 31.59 -22.46 -10.12
N LEU A 253 32.75 -23.00 -10.51
CA LEU A 253 33.03 -23.48 -11.87
C LEU A 253 32.80 -22.41 -12.97
N GLY A 254 33.09 -21.13 -12.67
CA GLY A 254 32.88 -20.01 -13.59
C GLY A 254 31.49 -19.37 -13.50
N PHE A 255 30.60 -19.90 -12.65
CA PHE A 255 29.27 -19.34 -12.41
C PHE A 255 29.24 -18.57 -11.08
N THR A 256 28.59 -17.41 -11.06
CA THR A 256 28.36 -16.69 -9.80
C THR A 256 27.11 -17.26 -9.13
N MET A 257 27.28 -17.81 -7.94
CA MET A 257 26.19 -18.22 -7.06
C MET A 257 26.03 -17.17 -5.97
N ALA A 258 24.80 -16.78 -5.64
CA ALA A 258 24.54 -15.82 -4.58
C ALA A 258 23.29 -16.22 -3.81
N ASN A 259 23.25 -15.92 -2.51
CA ASN A 259 22.01 -16.04 -1.76
C ASN A 259 20.99 -15.02 -2.28
N LYS A 260 19.72 -15.43 -2.29
CA LYS A 260 18.61 -14.54 -2.62
C LYS A 260 18.31 -13.67 -1.40
N PHE A 261 18.24 -12.35 -1.61
CA PHE A 261 17.69 -11.46 -0.60
C PHE A 261 16.15 -11.49 -0.61
N HIS A 262 15.56 -10.97 0.46
CA HIS A 262 14.12 -10.91 0.62
C HIS A 262 13.44 -10.07 -0.48
N SER A 263 12.13 -10.30 -0.67
CA SER A 263 11.31 -9.45 -1.55
C SER A 263 11.21 -8.04 -0.96
N PHE A 264 10.78 -7.08 -1.78
CA PHE A 264 10.61 -5.70 -1.34
C PHE A 264 9.70 -5.57 -0.11
N GLU A 265 8.58 -6.30 -0.05
CA GLU A 265 7.66 -6.24 1.08
C GLU A 265 8.34 -6.64 2.38
N LYS A 266 9.17 -7.70 2.33
CA LYS A 266 9.90 -8.18 3.50
C LYS A 266 11.14 -7.34 3.80
N ALA A 267 11.78 -6.74 2.79
CA ALA A 267 12.90 -5.81 2.99
C ALA A 267 12.47 -4.48 3.62
N THR A 268 11.21 -4.07 3.40
CA THR A 268 10.62 -2.85 3.96
C THR A 268 9.83 -3.09 5.26
N GLN A 269 9.82 -4.32 5.80
CA GLN A 269 9.28 -4.59 7.14
C GLN A 269 10.17 -3.93 8.18
N SER A 270 9.70 -2.81 8.72
CA SER A 270 10.40 -2.04 9.74
C SER A 270 9.41 -1.22 10.55
N THR A 271 9.86 -0.67 11.69
CA THR A 271 9.11 0.28 12.53
C THR A 271 8.54 1.44 11.71
N TRP A 272 9.24 1.86 10.65
CA TRP A 272 8.75 2.88 9.71
C TRP A 272 7.46 2.44 9.01
N ASN A 273 7.40 1.20 8.51
CA ASN A 273 6.26 0.70 7.75
C ASN A 273 5.04 0.35 8.62
N GLU A 274 5.21 0.35 9.95
CA GLU A 274 4.15 0.14 10.92
C GLU A 274 3.41 1.43 11.30
N ARG A 275 3.89 2.62 10.91
CA ARG A 275 3.28 3.90 11.29
C ARG A 275 2.21 4.36 10.30
N GLY A 276 1.07 4.85 10.80
CA GLY A 276 -0.04 5.30 9.96
C GLY A 276 0.35 6.45 9.03
N TRP A 277 0.98 7.50 9.56
CA TRP A 277 1.42 8.66 8.78
C TRP A 277 2.35 8.29 7.62
N THR A 278 3.33 7.40 7.84
CA THR A 278 4.31 7.00 6.82
C THR A 278 3.65 6.31 5.62
N TYR A 279 2.42 5.81 5.78
CA TYR A 279 1.66 5.26 4.67
C TYR A 279 1.35 6.33 3.64
N GLN A 280 0.72 7.42 4.06
CA GLN A 280 0.37 8.55 3.19
C GLN A 280 1.64 9.14 2.55
N GLU A 281 2.70 9.31 3.33
CA GLU A 281 3.99 9.83 2.85
C GLU A 281 4.53 9.01 1.68
N ALA A 282 4.47 7.68 1.78
CA ALA A 282 4.98 6.79 0.75
C ALA A 282 3.98 6.56 -0.41
N VAL A 283 2.67 6.60 -0.14
CA VAL A 283 1.59 6.56 -1.16
C VAL A 283 1.72 7.71 -2.13
N LEU A 284 1.83 8.92 -1.60
CA LEU A 284 1.74 10.13 -2.40
C LEU A 284 3.07 10.48 -3.08
N ALA A 285 4.18 9.89 -2.62
CA ALA A 285 5.50 10.08 -3.21
C ALA A 285 5.66 9.42 -4.60
N ARG A 286 6.02 10.23 -5.60
CA ARG A 286 6.25 9.79 -6.99
C ARG A 286 7.51 8.95 -7.18
N ARG A 287 8.55 9.24 -6.39
CA ARG A 287 9.82 8.52 -6.37
C ARG A 287 10.25 8.34 -4.93
N LYS A 288 10.73 7.16 -4.60
CA LYS A 288 11.15 6.80 -3.25
C LYS A 288 12.48 6.09 -3.28
N LEU A 289 13.38 6.45 -2.38
CA LEU A 289 14.66 5.78 -2.17
C LEU A 289 14.67 5.19 -0.76
N TYR A 290 14.46 3.89 -0.66
CA TYR A 290 14.39 3.18 0.61
C TYR A 290 15.77 2.72 1.04
N PHE A 291 16.19 3.16 2.22
CA PHE A 291 17.33 2.60 2.94
C PHE A 291 16.81 1.49 3.84
N THR A 292 17.11 0.24 3.47
CA THR A 292 16.79 -0.95 4.28
C THR A 292 18.07 -1.51 4.90
N PRO A 293 17.99 -2.40 5.91
CA PRO A 293 19.19 -2.97 6.54
C PRO A 293 20.15 -3.71 5.59
N ALA A 294 19.67 -4.16 4.42
CA ALA A 294 20.42 -5.00 3.49
C ALA A 294 20.83 -4.31 2.17
N GLU A 295 19.97 -3.43 1.64
CA GLU A 295 20.24 -2.75 0.36
C GLU A 295 19.37 -1.50 0.18
N VAL A 296 19.71 -0.70 -0.82
CA VAL A 296 18.89 0.44 -1.24
C VAL A 296 17.94 0.04 -2.36
N TRP A 297 16.69 0.47 -2.23
CA TRP A 297 15.64 0.27 -3.24
C TRP A 297 15.15 1.60 -3.78
N PHE A 298 14.83 1.64 -5.07
CA PHE A 298 14.19 2.78 -5.71
C PHE A 298 12.81 2.37 -6.25
N GLU A 299 11.77 3.08 -5.85
CA GLU A 299 10.41 2.85 -6.34
C GLU A 299 9.88 4.07 -7.07
N CYS A 300 9.19 3.86 -8.18
CA CYS A 300 8.40 4.87 -8.87
C CYS A 300 7.14 4.24 -9.50
N ALA A 301 6.34 5.02 -10.21
CA ALA A 301 5.09 4.56 -10.82
C ALA A 301 5.26 3.36 -11.77
N ASP A 302 6.39 3.29 -12.49
CA ASP A 302 6.64 2.25 -13.49
C ASP A 302 7.26 0.97 -12.89
N GLY A 303 7.72 1.03 -11.64
CA GLY A 303 8.22 -0.15 -10.95
C GLY A 303 9.27 0.12 -9.86
N VAL A 304 9.82 -0.98 -9.37
CA VAL A 304 10.84 -1.03 -8.32
C VAL A 304 12.17 -1.47 -8.92
N GLN A 305 13.23 -0.77 -8.56
CA GLN A 305 14.62 -1.09 -8.81
C GLN A 305 15.31 -1.36 -7.47
N ARG A 306 16.36 -2.18 -7.49
CA ARG A 306 17.18 -2.48 -6.32
C ARG A 306 18.63 -2.49 -6.72
N GLU A 307 19.49 -2.23 -5.75
CA GLU A 307 20.94 -2.20 -5.98
C GLU A 307 21.49 -3.57 -6.41
N ASN A 308 20.93 -4.64 -5.85
CA ASN A 308 21.38 -6.00 -6.14
C ASN A 308 20.93 -6.46 -7.54
N THR A 309 21.90 -6.68 -8.42
CA THR A 309 21.68 -7.17 -9.80
C THR A 309 21.52 -8.68 -9.91
N PHE A 310 21.80 -9.43 -8.84
CA PHE A 310 21.64 -10.89 -8.82
C PHE A 310 20.21 -11.29 -8.48
N SER A 311 19.49 -10.54 -7.66
CA SER A 311 18.13 -10.92 -7.28
C SER A 311 17.13 -10.58 -8.39
N VAL A 312 16.81 -11.56 -9.23
CA VAL A 312 15.67 -11.46 -10.16
C VAL A 312 14.42 -11.76 -9.35
N ASP A 313 13.73 -10.72 -8.88
CA ASP A 313 12.32 -10.89 -8.59
C ASP A 313 11.70 -11.34 -9.90
N ARG A 314 11.11 -12.56 -9.88
CA ARG A 314 10.31 -13.05 -11.01
C ARG A 314 9.50 -11.85 -11.47
N LYS A 315 9.44 -11.61 -12.78
CA LYS A 315 8.39 -10.78 -13.37
C LYS A 315 7.07 -11.29 -12.80
N SER A 316 6.65 -10.77 -11.66
CA SER A 316 5.26 -10.67 -11.38
C SER A 316 4.81 -9.76 -12.49
N GLU A 317 3.83 -10.21 -13.25
CA GLU A 317 3.13 -9.37 -14.22
C GLU A 317 2.47 -8.15 -13.53
N LYS A 318 2.65 -8.00 -12.21
CA LYS A 318 2.19 -6.93 -11.34
C LYS A 318 3.36 -6.44 -10.50
N PRO A 319 3.83 -5.18 -10.60
CA PRO A 319 4.96 -4.67 -9.82
C PRO A 319 4.79 -4.94 -8.32
N LEU A 320 5.83 -5.50 -7.69
CA LEU A 320 5.91 -6.04 -6.31
C LEU A 320 6.43 -5.03 -5.27
N GLY A 321 6.27 -3.73 -5.54
CA GLY A 321 6.27 -2.74 -4.47
C GLY A 321 4.85 -2.64 -3.93
N ASN A 322 4.64 -2.34 -2.65
CA ASN A 322 3.34 -1.84 -2.20
C ASN A 322 2.89 -0.83 -3.26
N ARG A 323 1.77 -1.07 -3.97
CA ARG A 323 1.24 -0.17 -5.00
C ARG A 323 0.75 1.10 -4.31
N LEU A 324 1.70 1.85 -3.81
CA LEU A 324 1.52 3.07 -3.07
C LEU A 324 1.07 4.16 -4.04
N ARG A 325 1.20 3.97 -5.37
CA ARG A 325 0.55 4.85 -6.33
C ARG A 325 -0.97 4.64 -6.38
N VAL A 326 -1.70 5.71 -6.10
CA VAL A 326 -3.08 5.90 -6.53
C VAL A 326 -3.12 5.92 -8.07
N ARG A 327 -3.71 4.89 -8.68
CA ARG A 327 -3.97 4.89 -10.13
C ARG A 327 -5.23 5.71 -10.37
N LYS A 328 -5.12 6.84 -11.07
CA LYS A 328 -6.30 7.60 -11.49
C LYS A 328 -7.06 6.87 -12.60
N ARG A 329 -8.39 6.97 -12.54
CA ARG A 329 -9.40 6.44 -13.47
C ARG A 329 -9.12 6.62 -14.98
N SER A 330 -8.29 7.59 -15.37
CA SER A 330 -7.96 7.84 -16.78
C SER A 330 -6.90 6.90 -17.38
N GLU A 331 -6.24 6.07 -16.57
CA GLU A 331 -4.99 5.39 -16.96
C GLU A 331 -5.12 3.91 -17.38
N VAL A 332 -6.29 3.27 -17.26
CA VAL A 332 -6.45 1.85 -17.61
C VAL A 332 -7.64 1.65 -18.55
N SER A 333 -7.39 1.05 -19.72
CA SER A 333 -8.42 0.57 -20.66
C SER A 333 -9.22 -0.63 -20.14
N SER A 334 -9.16 -0.91 -18.84
CA SER A 334 -9.94 -1.91 -18.13
C SER A 334 -10.32 -1.33 -16.78
N ALA A 335 -11.62 -1.27 -16.51
CA ALA A 335 -12.29 -0.82 -15.29
C ALA A 335 -11.58 -1.24 -13.98
N SER A 336 -10.60 -0.46 -13.50
CA SER A 336 -10.29 -0.47 -12.06
C SER A 336 -11.20 0.56 -11.42
N ASP A 337 -12.12 0.06 -10.61
CA ASP A 337 -13.06 0.82 -9.80
C ASP A 337 -12.29 1.65 -8.75
N ASP A 338 -12.51 2.98 -8.70
CA ASP A 338 -11.84 3.88 -7.74
C ASP A 338 -12.03 3.38 -6.30
N PHE A 339 -13.20 2.79 -6.02
CA PHE A 339 -13.48 2.15 -4.74
C PHE A 339 -12.54 0.98 -4.44
N GLU A 340 -12.19 0.15 -5.42
CA GLU A 340 -11.30 -1.00 -5.19
C GLU A 340 -9.89 -0.56 -4.81
N GLU A 341 -9.40 0.54 -5.38
CA GLU A 341 -8.12 1.11 -5.00
C GLU A 341 -8.20 1.80 -3.62
N TYR A 342 -9.24 2.59 -3.35
CA TYR A 342 -9.51 3.14 -2.00
C TYR A 342 -9.53 2.03 -0.94
N ARG A 343 -10.27 0.96 -1.20
CA ARG A 343 -10.44 -0.22 -0.36
C ARG A 343 -9.10 -0.90 -0.08
N ARG A 344 -8.33 -1.18 -1.13
CA ARG A 344 -6.98 -1.77 -1.00
C ARG A 344 -6.06 -0.89 -0.15
N HIS A 345 -6.15 0.43 -0.34
CA HIS A 345 -5.34 1.36 0.43
C HIS A 345 -5.74 1.40 1.90
N LEU A 346 -7.05 1.40 2.17
CA LEU A 346 -7.62 1.42 3.50
C LEU A 346 -7.24 0.16 4.30
N GLU A 347 -7.35 -1.03 3.72
CA GLU A 347 -6.94 -2.29 4.36
C GLU A 347 -5.46 -2.26 4.77
N SER A 348 -4.60 -1.72 3.90
CA SER A 348 -3.15 -1.62 4.17
C SER A 348 -2.81 -0.55 5.21
N TYR A 349 -3.59 0.53 5.25
CA TYR A 349 -3.47 1.61 6.24
C TYR A 349 -3.91 1.15 7.64
N SER A 350 -5.06 0.45 7.73
CA SER A 350 -5.66 0.05 9.01
C SER A 350 -4.76 -0.81 9.89
N ARG A 351 -3.85 -1.59 9.28
CA ARG A 351 -2.85 -2.44 9.96
C ARG A 351 -1.76 -1.65 10.68
N ARG A 352 -1.74 -0.32 10.54
CA ARG A 352 -0.67 0.54 11.03
C ARG A 352 -1.05 1.22 12.34
N ASN A 353 -0.03 1.47 13.14
CA ASN A 353 -0.11 2.13 14.43
C ASN A 353 -0.11 3.64 14.29
N LEU A 354 -0.99 4.30 15.05
CA LEU A 354 -1.02 5.75 15.20
C LEU A 354 -0.56 6.13 16.60
N THR A 355 0.29 7.14 16.71
CA THR A 355 0.71 7.69 18.01
C THR A 355 -0.46 8.41 18.69
N TYR A 356 -1.21 9.21 17.93
CA TYR A 356 -2.44 9.83 18.37
C TYR A 356 -3.62 9.18 17.64
N PRO A 357 -4.53 8.49 18.34
CA PRO A 357 -5.67 7.85 17.71
C PRO A 357 -6.55 8.82 16.90
N SER A 358 -6.62 10.09 17.30
CA SER A 358 -7.37 11.15 16.61
C SER A 358 -6.85 11.45 15.19
N ASP A 359 -5.63 11.06 14.85
CA ASP A 359 -5.05 11.26 13.51
C ASP A 359 -5.63 10.32 12.44
N VAL A 360 -6.53 9.40 12.82
CA VAL A 360 -6.98 8.30 11.96
C VAL A 360 -7.54 8.72 10.60
N TYR A 361 -8.26 9.84 10.53
CA TYR A 361 -8.75 10.38 9.26
C TYR A 361 -7.66 11.20 8.56
N HIS A 362 -6.97 12.07 9.29
CA HIS A 362 -5.95 12.97 8.71
C HIS A 362 -4.80 12.21 8.05
N ALA A 363 -4.37 11.09 8.63
CA ALA A 363 -3.30 10.27 8.08
C ALA A 363 -3.72 9.43 6.86
N PHE A 364 -5.02 9.39 6.52
CA PHE A 364 -5.54 8.74 5.31
C PHE A 364 -6.11 9.73 4.28
N HIS A 365 -6.45 10.95 4.70
CA HIS A 365 -7.17 11.95 3.91
C HIS A 365 -6.57 12.20 2.53
N GLY A 366 -5.25 12.41 2.39
CA GLY A 366 -4.65 12.68 1.09
C GLY A 366 -4.78 11.52 0.10
N ILE A 367 -4.88 10.29 0.61
CA ILE A 367 -5.14 9.10 -0.23
C ILE A 367 -6.60 9.10 -0.68
N GLU A 368 -7.51 9.35 0.26
CA GLU A 368 -8.95 9.43 0.01
C GLU A 368 -9.28 10.52 -1.03
N ASP A 369 -8.72 11.73 -0.86
CA ASP A 369 -8.91 12.87 -1.77
C ASP A 369 -8.42 12.56 -3.20
N THR A 370 -7.40 11.70 -3.34
CA THR A 370 -6.91 11.34 -4.68
C THR A 370 -7.94 10.56 -5.52
N PHE A 371 -8.79 9.76 -4.87
CA PHE A 371 -9.85 8.98 -5.52
C PHE A 371 -11.20 9.70 -5.53
N TYR A 372 -11.45 10.53 -4.52
CA TYR A 372 -12.74 11.12 -4.24
C TYR A 372 -12.70 12.65 -4.16
N SER A 373 -11.78 13.33 -4.86
CA SER A 373 -11.64 14.80 -4.81
C SER A 373 -12.93 15.57 -5.08
N ASP A 374 -13.81 15.00 -5.92
CA ASP A 374 -15.09 15.61 -6.31
C ASP A 374 -16.26 15.16 -5.42
N SER A 375 -16.00 14.24 -4.48
CA SER A 375 -16.98 13.64 -3.58
C SER A 375 -16.64 13.99 -2.13
N ARG A 376 -17.66 14.32 -1.34
CA ARG A 376 -17.43 14.49 0.10
C ARG A 376 -17.14 13.13 0.73
N THR A 377 -16.46 13.17 1.87
CA THR A 377 -16.19 12.01 2.69
C THR A 377 -16.87 12.20 4.04
N ILE A 378 -17.41 11.12 4.58
CA ILE A 378 -18.22 11.12 5.78
C ILE A 378 -17.54 10.16 6.76
N PHE A 379 -16.79 10.72 7.72
CA PHE A 379 -16.01 9.94 8.68
C PHE A 379 -15.14 8.87 7.99
N GLY A 380 -14.41 9.29 6.95
CA GLY A 380 -13.52 8.44 6.16
C GLY A 380 -14.23 7.48 5.20
N LEU A 381 -15.54 7.61 4.97
CA LEU A 381 -16.28 6.87 3.95
C LEU A 381 -16.67 7.80 2.78
N PRO A 382 -16.34 7.48 1.52
CA PRO A 382 -16.72 8.31 0.37
C PRO A 382 -18.24 8.36 0.19
N GLU A 383 -18.81 9.57 0.04
CA GLU A 383 -20.27 9.77 -0.12
C GLU A 383 -20.82 9.07 -1.37
N SER A 384 -20.05 9.08 -2.47
CA SER A 384 -20.42 8.44 -3.74
C SER A 384 -20.43 6.91 -3.71
N ASP A 385 -19.61 6.27 -2.88
CA ASP A 385 -19.55 4.81 -2.68
C ASP A 385 -19.98 4.40 -1.27
N PHE A 386 -20.75 5.25 -0.57
CA PHE A 386 -21.00 5.12 0.87
C PHE A 386 -21.56 3.75 1.27
N SER A 387 -22.51 3.22 0.49
CA SER A 387 -23.11 1.90 0.73
C SER A 387 -22.08 0.77 0.67
N ARG A 388 -21.10 0.86 -0.23
CA ARG A 388 -20.02 -0.13 -0.35
C ARG A 388 -18.98 0.05 0.74
N ALA A 389 -18.67 1.31 1.06
CA ALA A 389 -17.71 1.68 2.09
C ALA A 389 -18.13 1.22 3.49
N LEU A 390 -19.45 1.10 3.75
CA LEU A 390 -20.01 0.55 4.99
C LEU A 390 -19.78 -0.97 5.18
N LEU A 391 -19.43 -1.72 4.12
CA LEU A 391 -19.25 -3.18 4.17
C LEU A 391 -17.86 -3.61 4.68
N TRP A 392 -17.22 -2.76 5.48
CA TRP A 392 -16.00 -3.10 6.18
C TRP A 392 -16.32 -4.01 7.37
N TYR A 393 -15.36 -4.85 7.75
CA TYR A 393 -15.45 -5.70 8.93
C TYR A 393 -14.06 -5.88 9.55
N PRO A 394 -13.98 -6.08 10.87
CA PRO A 394 -12.70 -6.33 11.51
C PRO A 394 -12.18 -7.72 11.14
N TYR A 395 -10.97 -7.80 10.62
CA TYR A 395 -10.34 -9.07 10.27
C TYR A 395 -9.75 -9.78 11.50
N ASP A 396 -9.28 -9.03 12.49
CA ASP A 396 -8.61 -9.54 13.68
C ASP A 396 -9.60 -9.99 14.79
N TRP A 397 -10.80 -10.40 14.41
CA TRP A 397 -11.79 -10.94 15.34
C TRP A 397 -11.25 -12.20 16.06
N PRO A 398 -11.36 -12.34 17.40
CA PRO A 398 -12.18 -11.55 18.34
C PRO A 398 -11.43 -10.45 19.11
N ALA A 399 -10.17 -10.14 18.79
CA ALA A 399 -9.35 -9.17 19.53
C ALA A 399 -9.67 -7.71 19.11
N LEU A 400 -10.95 -7.32 19.22
CA LEU A 400 -11.38 -5.96 18.90
C LEU A 400 -10.97 -4.96 19.98
N GLN A 401 -10.33 -3.88 19.56
CA GLN A 401 -10.06 -2.74 20.41
C GLN A 401 -10.70 -1.48 19.82
N GLU A 402 -11.55 -0.84 20.61
CA GLU A 402 -12.12 0.46 20.26
C GLU A 402 -11.05 1.55 20.29
N ARG A 403 -11.13 2.43 19.30
CA ARG A 403 -10.28 3.60 19.21
C ARG A 403 -10.86 4.70 20.09
N GLN A 404 -10.12 5.04 21.14
CA GLN A 404 -10.46 6.19 21.98
C GLN A 404 -9.75 7.43 21.43
N SER A 405 -10.52 8.47 21.12
CA SER A 405 -9.92 9.75 20.74
C SER A 405 -9.38 10.45 21.99
N SER A 406 -8.14 10.93 21.92
CA SER A 406 -7.58 11.85 22.90
C SER A 406 -8.00 13.31 22.65
N ASP A 407 -8.64 13.56 21.51
CA ASP A 407 -9.10 14.87 21.07
C ASP A 407 -10.64 14.88 21.07
N GLU A 408 -11.23 15.76 21.88
CA GLU A 408 -12.69 15.88 22.01
C GLU A 408 -13.35 16.32 20.68
N ASP A 409 -12.59 16.95 19.79
CA ASP A 409 -13.09 17.45 18.49
C ASP A 409 -13.17 16.34 17.42
N VAL A 410 -12.54 15.18 17.64
CA VAL A 410 -12.54 14.07 16.68
C VAL A 410 -13.58 13.02 17.05
N MET A 411 -14.71 13.04 16.32
CA MET A 411 -15.76 12.03 16.44
C MET A 411 -15.39 10.74 15.71
N LEU A 412 -15.56 9.61 16.39
CA LEU A 412 -15.31 8.26 15.89
C LEU A 412 -16.60 7.43 15.93
N PRO A 413 -17.48 7.53 14.92
CA PRO A 413 -18.73 6.77 14.92
C PRO A 413 -18.47 5.27 14.82
N SER A 414 -19.20 4.47 15.60
CA SER A 414 -19.03 3.00 15.65
C SER A 414 -19.25 2.28 14.31
N TRP A 415 -19.95 2.92 13.36
CA TRP A 415 -20.18 2.39 12.02
C TRP A 415 -19.05 2.74 11.02
N SER A 416 -18.11 3.61 11.40
CA SER A 416 -16.92 3.91 10.58
C SER A 416 -15.78 2.97 10.94
N TRP A 417 -15.00 2.57 9.94
CA TRP A 417 -13.80 1.76 10.11
C TRP A 417 -12.78 2.40 11.05
N ALA A 418 -12.81 3.73 11.18
CA ALA A 418 -11.89 4.47 12.02
C ALA A 418 -12.15 4.26 13.52
N SER A 419 -13.32 3.75 13.90
CA SER A 419 -13.69 3.49 15.30
C SER A 419 -12.91 2.34 15.95
N LEU A 420 -12.24 1.49 15.15
CA LEU A 420 -11.51 0.33 15.66
C LEU A 420 -10.00 0.44 15.38
N ILE A 421 -9.23 -0.24 16.22
CA ILE A 421 -7.79 -0.46 16.05
C ILE A 421 -7.59 -1.88 15.53
N GLY A 422 -6.75 -2.03 14.51
CA GLY A 422 -6.38 -3.32 13.93
C GLY A 422 -6.72 -3.42 12.46
N HIS A 423 -6.48 -4.61 11.90
CA HIS A 423 -6.73 -4.87 10.49
C HIS A 423 -8.23 -4.89 10.21
N ILE A 424 -8.67 -3.95 9.38
CA ILE A 424 -9.98 -4.04 8.76
C ILE A 424 -9.82 -4.77 7.43
N ALA A 425 -10.82 -5.59 7.12
CA ALA A 425 -11.06 -6.06 5.78
C ALA A 425 -12.35 -5.43 5.28
N THR A 426 -12.52 -5.52 3.98
CA THR A 426 -13.73 -5.11 3.29
C THR A 426 -14.15 -6.30 2.45
N CYS A 427 -15.44 -6.50 2.28
CA CYS A 427 -15.92 -7.67 1.58
C CYS A 427 -15.30 -7.70 0.16
N ARG A 428 -14.41 -8.68 -0.10
CA ARG A 428 -13.81 -8.89 -1.43
C ARG A 428 -14.86 -9.48 -2.34
N LEU A 429 -15.67 -8.59 -2.89
CA LEU A 429 -16.76 -9.00 -3.75
C LEU A 429 -16.27 -9.33 -5.17
N TYR A 430 -15.05 -8.92 -5.50
CA TYR A 430 -14.31 -9.40 -6.66
C TYR A 430 -13.51 -10.65 -6.28
N GLY A 431 -14.18 -11.80 -6.35
CA GLY A 431 -13.52 -13.11 -6.41
C GLY A 431 -12.58 -13.21 -7.61
N SER A 432 -11.76 -14.27 -7.64
CA SER A 432 -10.90 -14.68 -8.75
C SER A 432 -11.48 -14.30 -10.13
N ARG A 433 -10.63 -14.06 -11.14
CA ARG A 433 -11.05 -13.97 -12.56
C ARG A 433 -12.00 -15.11 -13.00
N ASP A 434 -12.04 -16.21 -12.24
CA ASP A 434 -12.91 -17.36 -12.46
C ASP A 434 -14.34 -17.23 -11.85
N SER A 435 -14.62 -16.22 -11.02
CA SER A 435 -15.94 -16.00 -10.40
C SER A 435 -16.67 -14.84 -11.09
N SER A 436 -16.97 -15.00 -12.38
CA SER A 436 -17.62 -13.96 -13.19
C SER A 436 -19.11 -13.73 -12.86
N ALA A 437 -19.72 -14.58 -12.03
CA ALA A 437 -21.14 -14.48 -11.63
C ALA A 437 -21.39 -13.25 -10.73
N LEU A 438 -20.56 -13.03 -9.70
CA LEU A 438 -20.64 -11.84 -8.85
C LEU A 438 -20.25 -10.54 -9.60
N GLN A 439 -19.46 -10.63 -10.66
CA GLN A 439 -18.97 -9.43 -11.38
C GLN A 439 -19.99 -8.80 -12.34
N ARG A 440 -21.02 -9.54 -12.78
CA ARG A 440 -21.94 -9.06 -13.83
C ARG A 440 -23.28 -8.49 -13.33
N GLY A 441 -23.65 -8.73 -12.07
CA GLY A 441 -24.93 -8.30 -11.50
C GLY A 441 -24.91 -7.77 -10.07
N SER A 442 -23.75 -7.55 -9.45
CA SER A 442 -23.71 -7.11 -8.05
C SER A 442 -24.17 -5.66 -7.87
N PHE A 443 -25.20 -5.50 -7.04
CA PHE A 443 -25.75 -4.23 -6.60
C PHE A 443 -25.49 -4.03 -5.10
N TYR A 444 -25.07 -2.82 -4.71
CA TYR A 444 -24.84 -2.46 -3.31
C TYR A 444 -25.65 -1.22 -2.96
N CYS A 445 -26.64 -1.37 -2.08
CA CYS A 445 -27.29 -0.25 -1.44
C CYS A 445 -27.51 -0.56 0.04
N SER A 446 -27.50 0.49 0.86
CA SER A 446 -28.08 0.42 2.20
C SER A 446 -29.60 0.34 2.08
N LEU A 447 -30.24 -0.49 2.92
CA LEU A 447 -31.71 -0.58 3.03
C LEU A 447 -32.30 0.49 3.95
N CYS A 448 -31.46 1.22 4.69
CA CYS A 448 -31.88 2.34 5.52
C CYS A 448 -31.49 3.68 4.90
N GLN A 449 -32.32 4.70 5.09
CA GLN A 449 -32.06 6.05 4.58
C GLN A 449 -31.07 6.78 5.50
N TRP A 450 -29.91 7.14 4.95
CA TRP A 450 -28.90 7.92 5.66
C TRP A 450 -29.12 9.42 5.49
N SER A 451 -28.99 10.18 6.57
CA SER A 451 -29.12 11.64 6.56
C SER A 451 -28.08 12.30 7.48
N MET A 452 -27.61 13.48 7.10
CA MET A 452 -26.73 14.33 7.91
C MET A 452 -27.42 15.64 8.23
N ARG A 453 -27.18 16.15 9.43
CA ARG A 453 -27.62 17.47 9.85
C ARG A 453 -26.51 18.46 9.55
N ASN A 454 -26.75 19.44 8.68
CA ASN A 454 -25.79 20.52 8.45
C ASN A 454 -25.92 21.54 9.59
N GLY A 455 -24.79 21.85 10.22
CA GLY A 455 -24.72 22.62 11.47
C GLY A 455 -24.28 24.06 11.30
N ASP A 456 -24.48 24.71 10.16
CA ASP A 456 -23.79 25.97 9.88
C ASP A 456 -24.81 27.08 9.57
N GLY A 457 -25.24 27.82 10.61
CA GLY A 457 -25.94 29.10 10.47
C GLY A 457 -27.47 29.07 10.63
N GLY A 458 -27.97 28.83 11.86
CA GLY A 458 -29.33 29.22 12.29
C GLY A 458 -30.52 28.44 11.71
N GLN A 459 -30.38 27.79 10.56
CA GLN A 459 -31.37 26.88 9.98
C GLN A 459 -30.80 25.47 9.92
N GLN A 460 -31.32 24.61 10.79
CA GLN A 460 -31.01 23.19 10.80
C GLN A 460 -31.58 22.55 9.54
N SER A 461 -30.73 22.22 8.58
CA SER A 461 -31.14 21.48 7.38
C SER A 461 -30.67 20.03 7.49
N ILE A 462 -31.59 19.09 7.25
CA ILE A 462 -31.29 17.67 7.13
C ILE A 462 -31.03 17.38 5.65
N ARG A 463 -29.80 16.97 5.33
CA ARG A 463 -29.39 16.53 4.00
C ARG A 463 -29.42 15.01 3.95
N ARG A 464 -30.16 14.42 3.02
CA ARG A 464 -30.07 12.98 2.75
C ARG A 464 -28.72 12.67 2.09
N ILE A 465 -28.07 11.61 2.52
CA ILE A 465 -26.86 11.09 1.87
C ILE A 465 -27.35 10.34 0.63
N ASN A 466 -27.07 10.89 -0.56
CA ASN A 466 -27.60 10.43 -1.84
C ASN A 466 -26.92 9.15 -2.32
N SER A 467 -26.98 8.07 -1.54
CA SER A 467 -26.63 6.72 -2.02
C SER A 467 -27.86 5.90 -2.42
N ILE A 468 -29.07 6.35 -2.09
CA ILE A 468 -30.33 5.58 -2.20
C ILE A 468 -31.40 6.26 -3.07
N ASN A 469 -31.29 7.56 -3.41
CA ASN A 469 -32.33 8.26 -4.19
C ASN A 469 -31.87 8.73 -5.58
N ASP A 470 -30.79 8.15 -6.12
CA ASP A 470 -30.43 8.39 -7.51
C ASP A 470 -31.20 7.38 -8.37
N ASP A 471 -32.09 7.85 -9.24
CA ASP A 471 -32.86 7.00 -10.17
C ASP A 471 -31.98 6.00 -10.92
N LYS A 472 -30.69 6.30 -11.08
CA LYS A 472 -29.67 5.43 -11.67
C LYS A 472 -29.42 4.13 -10.90
N VAL A 473 -29.43 4.19 -9.57
CA VAL A 473 -29.20 3.03 -8.68
C VAL A 473 -30.40 2.08 -8.77
N TRP A 474 -31.61 2.62 -8.68
CA TRP A 474 -32.84 1.84 -8.86
C TRP A 474 -32.99 1.28 -10.27
N SER A 475 -32.66 2.07 -11.29
CA SER A 475 -32.64 1.60 -12.68
C SER A 475 -31.71 0.41 -12.86
N ARG A 476 -30.54 0.40 -12.19
CA ARG A 476 -29.61 -0.74 -12.28
C ARG A 476 -30.14 -1.99 -11.58
N LEU A 477 -30.80 -1.86 -10.43
CA LEU A 477 -31.41 -3.01 -9.76
C LEU A 477 -32.64 -3.52 -10.53
N ASP A 478 -33.42 -2.64 -11.15
CA ASP A 478 -34.49 -3.02 -12.08
C ASP A 478 -33.94 -3.74 -13.33
N GLU A 479 -32.79 -3.32 -13.88
CA GLU A 479 -32.08 -4.03 -14.95
C GLU A 479 -31.66 -5.44 -14.49
N ILE A 480 -31.07 -5.58 -13.30
CA ILE A 480 -30.67 -6.89 -12.74
C ILE A 480 -31.89 -7.79 -12.56
N TRP A 481 -32.98 -7.25 -12.01
CA TRP A 481 -34.23 -7.98 -11.86
C TRP A 481 -34.78 -8.45 -13.22
N ALA A 482 -34.74 -7.59 -14.24
CA ALA A 482 -35.17 -7.93 -15.59
C ALA A 482 -34.25 -8.95 -16.29
N GLU A 483 -32.94 -8.93 -16.01
CA GLU A 483 -31.97 -9.93 -16.48
C GLU A 483 -32.24 -11.29 -15.82
N GLN A 484 -32.50 -11.31 -14.50
CA GLN A 484 -32.84 -12.53 -13.75
C GLN A 484 -34.14 -13.17 -14.26
N ASP A 485 -35.15 -12.35 -14.54
CA ASP A 485 -36.44 -12.80 -15.07
C ASP A 485 -36.33 -13.40 -16.50
N GLN A 486 -35.24 -13.13 -17.24
CA GLN A 486 -34.97 -13.66 -18.59
C GLN A 486 -34.14 -14.96 -18.62
N THR A 487 -33.56 -15.37 -17.48
CA THR A 487 -32.71 -16.56 -17.41
C THR A 487 -33.51 -17.79 -16.92
N GLU A 488 -34.04 -18.59 -17.86
CA GLU A 488 -34.80 -19.82 -17.56
C GLU A 488 -33.99 -20.88 -16.77
N GLU A 489 -32.65 -20.81 -16.74
CA GLU A 489 -31.76 -21.78 -16.09
C GLU A 489 -31.48 -21.52 -14.59
N SER A 490 -31.89 -20.37 -14.02
CA SER A 490 -31.61 -20.02 -12.62
C SER A 490 -32.34 -20.89 -11.58
N LEU A 491 -33.27 -21.74 -12.02
CA LEU A 491 -34.21 -22.46 -11.16
C LEU A 491 -33.79 -23.89 -10.77
N SER A 492 -32.66 -24.44 -11.24
CA SER A 492 -32.40 -25.89 -11.11
C SER A 492 -31.25 -26.35 -10.20
N HIS A 493 -30.34 -25.49 -9.73
CA HIS A 493 -29.27 -25.93 -8.83
C HIS A 493 -28.97 -24.95 -7.70
N PHE A 494 -29.70 -25.12 -6.60
CA PHE A 494 -29.39 -24.53 -5.29
C PHE A 494 -28.62 -25.54 -4.43
N ASP A 495 -27.50 -26.04 -4.93
CA ASP A 495 -26.57 -26.82 -4.11
C ASP A 495 -25.14 -26.33 -4.36
N SER A 496 -24.55 -25.80 -3.29
CA SER A 496 -23.34 -24.97 -3.22
C SER A 496 -23.58 -23.49 -3.55
N PHE A 497 -22.95 -22.62 -2.77
CA PHE A 497 -22.95 -21.14 -2.81
C PHE A 497 -22.44 -20.52 -4.15
N PHE A 498 -22.63 -21.20 -5.28
CA PHE A 498 -22.04 -20.91 -6.59
C PHE A 498 -23.07 -20.69 -7.72
N GLY A 499 -24.38 -20.70 -7.46
CA GLY A 499 -25.43 -20.21 -8.37
C GLY A 499 -25.76 -18.73 -8.15
N GLU A 500 -26.29 -18.02 -9.15
CA GLU A 500 -26.69 -16.60 -9.02
C GLU A 500 -28.03 -16.48 -8.25
N PRO A 501 -28.05 -15.91 -7.03
CA PRO A 501 -29.26 -15.78 -6.21
C PRO A 501 -30.21 -14.67 -6.69
N ASP A 502 -31.53 -14.88 -6.61
CA ASP A 502 -32.53 -13.83 -6.86
C ASP A 502 -32.42 -12.73 -5.79
N TYR A 503 -32.14 -11.50 -6.22
CA TYR A 503 -31.94 -10.37 -5.31
C TYR A 503 -33.19 -10.02 -4.50
N ARG A 504 -34.40 -10.35 -5.00
CA ARG A 504 -35.66 -10.12 -4.28
C ARG A 504 -35.76 -10.97 -3.01
N GLN A 505 -35.16 -12.17 -3.00
CA GLN A 505 -35.14 -13.03 -1.82
C GLN A 505 -34.31 -12.41 -0.68
N PHE A 506 -33.18 -11.77 -1.00
CA PHE A 506 -32.39 -11.07 0.02
C PHE A 506 -33.14 -9.88 0.60
N VAL A 507 -33.84 -9.11 -0.23
CA VAL A 507 -34.62 -7.96 0.23
C VAL A 507 -35.83 -8.41 1.07
N ALA A 508 -36.54 -9.47 0.68
CA ALA A 508 -37.60 -10.08 1.48
C ALA A 508 -37.07 -10.57 2.83
N LEU A 509 -35.93 -11.27 2.83
CA LEU A 509 -35.28 -11.74 4.06
C LEU A 509 -34.88 -10.56 4.96
N ALA A 510 -34.29 -9.51 4.40
CA ALA A 510 -33.89 -8.33 5.15
C ALA A 510 -35.11 -7.63 5.79
N TRP A 511 -36.22 -7.50 5.07
CA TRP A 511 -37.47 -6.98 5.64
C TRP A 511 -37.97 -7.86 6.78
N ALA A 512 -38.05 -9.18 6.55
CA ALA A 512 -38.50 -10.16 7.55
C ALA A 512 -37.61 -10.21 8.80
N LYS A 513 -36.33 -9.85 8.68
CA LYS A 513 -35.38 -9.76 9.79
C LYS A 513 -35.36 -8.39 10.48
N GLY A 514 -36.23 -7.46 10.08
CA GLY A 514 -36.36 -6.14 10.70
C GLY A 514 -35.26 -5.15 10.28
N CYS A 515 -34.58 -5.39 9.15
CA CYS A 515 -33.62 -4.44 8.59
C CYS A 515 -34.30 -3.24 7.89
N ILE A 516 -35.62 -3.32 7.68
CA ILE A 516 -36.45 -2.27 7.09
C ILE A 516 -37.48 -1.88 8.15
N GLU A 517 -37.53 -0.59 8.46
CA GLU A 517 -38.40 -0.01 9.49
C GLU A 517 -39.83 0.14 8.99
N ALA A 518 -40.48 -0.99 8.66
CA ALA A 518 -41.89 -1.06 8.24
C ALA A 518 -42.48 -2.42 8.64
N ASP A 519 -43.78 -2.47 8.88
CA ASP A 519 -44.45 -3.72 9.27
C ASP A 519 -44.28 -4.81 8.20
N VAL A 520 -43.80 -5.98 8.62
CA VAL A 520 -43.59 -7.12 7.72
C VAL A 520 -44.95 -7.71 7.32
N PRO A 521 -45.25 -7.86 6.02
CA PRO A 521 -46.47 -8.53 5.57
C PRO A 521 -46.55 -9.96 6.12
N ALA A 522 -47.68 -10.33 6.71
CA ALA A 522 -47.90 -11.69 7.23
C ALA A 522 -47.83 -12.78 6.14
N ASP A 523 -48.04 -12.38 4.88
CA ASP A 523 -47.98 -13.21 3.68
C ASP A 523 -46.65 -13.08 2.93
N LEU A 524 -45.64 -12.42 3.52
CA LEU A 524 -44.34 -12.29 2.88
C LEU A 524 -43.71 -13.70 2.75
N PRO A 525 -43.35 -14.16 1.55
CA PRO A 525 -42.68 -15.44 1.38
C PRO A 525 -41.26 -15.33 1.96
N VAL A 526 -41.10 -15.67 3.24
CA VAL A 526 -39.78 -15.78 3.87
C VAL A 526 -39.24 -17.15 3.50
N LEU A 527 -38.19 -17.18 2.66
CA LEU A 527 -37.49 -18.36 2.14
C LEU A 527 -38.31 -19.66 2.28
N SER A 528 -39.20 -19.90 1.30
CA SER A 528 -39.92 -21.18 1.17
C SER A 528 -38.92 -22.35 1.17
N THR A 529 -39.36 -23.53 1.59
CA THR A 529 -38.57 -24.76 1.45
C THR A 529 -38.25 -25.10 -0.01
N ASP A 530 -39.02 -24.53 -0.95
CA ASP A 530 -38.75 -24.51 -2.37
C ASP A 530 -38.34 -23.09 -2.83
N PRO A 531 -37.04 -22.83 -3.06
CA PRO A 531 -36.53 -21.53 -3.47
C PRO A 531 -37.05 -21.07 -4.83
N ALA A 532 -37.34 -21.99 -5.75
CA ALA A 532 -37.81 -21.67 -7.10
C ALA A 532 -39.23 -21.07 -7.08
N ILE A 533 -40.08 -21.62 -6.20
CA ILE A 533 -41.43 -21.09 -5.96
C ILE A 533 -41.35 -19.69 -5.35
N SER A 534 -40.46 -19.50 -4.36
CA SER A 534 -40.29 -18.19 -3.70
C SER A 534 -39.81 -17.10 -4.66
N ALA A 535 -38.93 -17.40 -5.62
CA ALA A 535 -38.45 -16.42 -6.59
C ALA A 535 -39.59 -15.93 -7.51
N LYS A 536 -40.40 -16.85 -8.04
CA LYS A 536 -41.53 -16.53 -8.92
C LYS A 536 -42.60 -15.69 -8.22
N ASP A 537 -42.92 -16.03 -6.97
CA ASP A 537 -43.89 -15.28 -6.17
C ASP A 537 -43.40 -13.86 -5.86
N LEU A 538 -42.11 -13.72 -5.53
CA LEU A 538 -41.48 -12.41 -5.28
C LEU A 538 -41.37 -11.57 -6.56
N ALA A 539 -41.04 -12.17 -7.71
CA ALA A 539 -41.02 -11.48 -8.99
C ALA A 539 -42.42 -10.98 -9.41
N SER A 540 -43.46 -11.77 -9.13
CA SER A 540 -44.85 -11.33 -9.35
C SER A 540 -45.30 -10.23 -8.40
N ARG A 541 -44.86 -10.26 -7.13
CA ARG A 541 -45.20 -9.26 -6.11
C ARG A 541 -44.45 -7.95 -6.34
N TRP A 542 -43.16 -8.04 -6.68
CA TRP A 542 -42.25 -6.92 -6.87
C TRP A 542 -41.59 -6.99 -8.25
N PRO A 543 -42.33 -6.69 -9.33
CA PRO A 543 -41.77 -6.67 -10.68
C PRO A 543 -40.68 -5.60 -10.84
N THR A 544 -40.74 -4.53 -10.04
CA THR A 544 -39.74 -3.44 -10.01
C THR A 544 -39.38 -3.06 -8.59
N VAL A 545 -38.19 -2.51 -8.38
CA VAL A 545 -37.74 -2.02 -7.08
C VAL A 545 -38.66 -0.92 -6.57
N LYS A 546 -39.21 -0.11 -7.48
CA LYS A 546 -40.23 0.88 -7.18
C LYS A 546 -41.49 0.25 -6.57
N SER A 547 -41.95 -0.89 -7.08
CA SER A 547 -43.11 -1.59 -6.52
C SER A 547 -42.84 -2.18 -5.13
N PHE A 548 -41.62 -2.68 -4.89
CA PHE A 548 -41.19 -3.11 -3.56
C PHE A 548 -41.26 -1.94 -2.55
N TRP A 549 -40.60 -0.82 -2.86
CA TRP A 549 -40.58 0.33 -1.95
C TRP A 549 -41.94 1.01 -1.79
N ALA A 550 -42.81 0.96 -2.80
CA ALA A 550 -44.19 1.42 -2.66
C ALA A 550 -44.92 0.60 -1.60
N GLU A 551 -44.74 -0.73 -1.58
CA GLU A 551 -45.34 -1.58 -0.54
C GLU A 551 -44.77 -1.28 0.85
N VAL A 552 -43.45 -1.10 0.96
CA VAL A 552 -42.80 -0.70 2.22
C VAL A 552 -43.36 0.63 2.74
N GLN A 553 -43.45 1.65 1.87
CA GLN A 553 -43.96 2.97 2.22
C GLN A 553 -45.44 2.97 2.64
N HIS A 554 -46.26 2.10 2.06
CA HIS A 554 -47.66 1.93 2.49
C HIS A 554 -47.80 1.35 3.91
N ARG A 555 -46.71 0.77 4.45
CA ARG A 555 -46.65 0.09 5.74
C ARG A 555 -45.73 0.81 6.75
N THR A 556 -45.19 1.97 6.37
CA THR A 556 -44.46 2.90 7.24
C THR A 556 -45.44 3.96 7.74
#